data_AF-A0A932JBT7-F1
#
_entry.id   AF-A0A932JBT7-F1
#
_cell.length_a   1.000
_cell.length_b   1.000
_cell.length_c   1.000
_cell.angle_alpha   90.00
_cell.angle_beta   90.00
_cell.angle_gamma   90.00
#
_symmetry.space_group_name_H-M   'P 1'
#
loop_
_entity.id
_entity.type
_entity.pdbx_description
1 polymer ?
#
loop_
_entity_poly.entity_id
_entity_poly.type
_entity_poly.pdbx_seq_one_letter_code
_entity_poly.pdbx_strand_id
1 'polypeptide(L)'
;MAGLILAGFFIGQAGAKAGEADSVVYSEINLNHPEKTAAITLSVPKKVSEIYHWKPGRRMTLRAVVERAGGKKEFIRDTRSQSAWQVVLDARAEATLAILPDKNNFSGEVTGVAEGKSLKDPEAPVLVLVKTLEYEFADGAKIKVHFTDQILDGEKETAVLARETLDAAVAAYQTIAQFNGFNTPGYAFADPDRAYAYDPDKTIDIYLGSPSEARAFHGFSGAAFRDAPCFDTVKLGEHIYQAAILLPANYRVFIKNWEALNPSALGARSVEVDLRGTLIHEMLHTILFYYNKNLNKEENAAGRSENGAARKVDWYVEGLARYFETFAGARHDFFSQGFKQTLVDKIRFSRGGSNFFMRYPDQAFVDLRYENALFWRFMDYRYGMGAIEKLSRDFRGGDREDFKRALEKVTGVSFNELLGRFAMSILLKDFGLKEDEIYLKDIGRTRLVCKTDGFYLKDGYGEEKFLGQTCSTDWIGEWGQARARQGEPPAAGDNTPCADVAGWATDFYEVEVKETSGLPWIGVRHLEGGRGLDARVVLVSKGGSFLIKNILGIRPGALQGFSLQKFLEAQGLTAADLEKVYILVTNTDAKTSSDYEILAHFP
;
A
#
# COMPACT_ATOMS: atom_id res chain seq x y z
N MET A 1 -37.95 3.09 10.15
CA MET A 1 -37.67 1.73 9.67
C MET A 1 -36.94 1.84 8.35
N ALA A 2 -35.84 1.08 8.21
CA ALA A 2 -34.84 1.04 7.11
C ALA A 2 -34.01 2.34 6.97
N GLY A 3 -32.69 2.43 7.25
CA GLY A 3 -31.65 1.46 7.57
C GLY A 3 -30.74 1.16 6.37
N LEU A 4 -29.55 1.79 6.28
CA LEU A 4 -28.37 1.36 5.49
C LEU A 4 -27.17 2.31 5.84
N ILE A 5 -26.33 1.98 6.83
CA ILE A 5 -25.10 1.15 6.84
C ILE A 5 -23.84 1.91 6.34
N LEU A 6 -22.91 2.07 7.30
CA LEU A 6 -21.60 2.72 7.26
C LEU A 6 -20.62 2.07 6.27
N ALA A 7 -19.83 2.91 5.59
CA ALA A 7 -18.56 2.55 4.99
C ALA A 7 -17.50 2.42 6.09
N GLY A 8 -17.32 1.20 6.59
CA GLY A 8 -16.23 0.79 7.47
C GLY A 8 -15.13 0.09 6.70
N PHE A 9 -13.90 0.33 7.12
CA PHE A 9 -12.67 -0.36 6.72
C PHE A 9 -12.87 -1.87 6.54
N PHE A 10 -12.46 -2.39 5.39
CA PHE A 10 -12.14 -3.81 5.23
C PHE A 10 -10.72 -3.89 4.68
N ILE A 11 -9.82 -4.41 5.51
CA ILE A 11 -8.45 -4.77 5.18
C ILE A 11 -8.51 -6.23 4.70
N GLY A 12 -7.89 -6.47 3.55
CA GLY A 12 -7.99 -7.71 2.80
C GLY A 12 -7.48 -8.94 3.54
N GLN A 13 -8.27 -10.00 3.48
CA GLN A 13 -7.80 -11.35 3.25
C GLN A 13 -8.83 -12.04 2.35
N ALA A 14 -8.49 -12.22 1.07
CA ALA A 14 -9.11 -13.25 0.25
C ALA A 14 -8.51 -14.60 0.66
N GLY A 15 -8.85 -15.07 1.87
CA GLY A 15 -8.70 -16.46 2.24
C GLY A 15 -9.69 -17.28 1.44
N ALA A 16 -9.31 -17.65 0.21
CA ALA A 16 -10.04 -18.64 -0.56
C ALA A 16 -10.03 -19.95 0.23
N LYS A 17 -11.08 -20.19 1.02
CA LYS A 17 -11.45 -21.55 1.40
C LYS A 17 -11.63 -22.30 0.08
N ALA A 18 -10.80 -23.31 -0.13
CA ALA A 18 -10.99 -24.30 -1.18
C ALA A 18 -12.28 -25.09 -0.89
N GLY A 19 -13.43 -24.49 -1.18
CA GLY A 19 -14.68 -25.17 -1.42
C GLY A 19 -14.79 -25.29 -2.93
N GLU A 20 -14.73 -26.54 -3.43
CA GLU A 20 -15.03 -26.98 -4.80
C GLU A 20 -15.19 -25.85 -5.83
N ALA A 21 -14.05 -25.29 -6.27
CA ALA A 21 -14.07 -24.35 -7.38
C ALA A 21 -14.47 -25.13 -8.64
N ASP A 22 -15.54 -24.70 -9.31
CA ASP A 22 -15.76 -24.97 -10.74
C ASP A 22 -14.40 -24.79 -11.44
N SER A 23 -13.77 -25.89 -11.86
CA SER A 23 -12.42 -25.81 -12.45
C SER A 23 -12.48 -24.88 -13.67
N VAL A 24 -11.64 -23.86 -13.76
CA VAL A 24 -11.60 -22.94 -14.90
C VAL A 24 -10.35 -23.23 -15.72
N VAL A 25 -10.49 -23.31 -17.05
CA VAL A 25 -9.38 -23.46 -17.99
C VAL A 25 -9.28 -22.17 -18.80
N TYR A 26 -8.13 -21.52 -18.72
CA TYR A 26 -7.83 -20.32 -19.49
C TYR A 26 -7.07 -20.67 -20.77
N SER A 27 -7.47 -20.08 -21.90
CA SER A 27 -6.75 -20.13 -23.16
C SER A 27 -6.48 -18.71 -23.65
N GLU A 28 -5.26 -18.46 -24.10
CA GLU A 28 -4.80 -17.10 -24.38
C GLU A 28 -4.71 -16.78 -25.88
N ILE A 29 -5.15 -15.58 -26.25
CA ILE A 29 -4.87 -14.91 -27.52
C ILE A 29 -3.84 -13.82 -27.24
N ASN A 30 -2.61 -14.02 -27.73
CA ASN A 30 -1.58 -12.99 -27.62
C ASN A 30 -1.69 -12.03 -28.81
N LEU A 31 -2.03 -10.77 -28.51
CA LEU A 31 -2.32 -9.76 -29.54
C LEU A 31 -1.05 -9.19 -30.19
N ASN A 32 0.07 -9.16 -29.47
CA ASN A 32 1.35 -8.67 -29.99
C ASN A 32 2.17 -9.79 -30.65
N HIS A 33 1.99 -11.03 -30.20
CA HIS A 33 2.68 -12.24 -30.68
C HIS A 33 1.67 -13.34 -31.06
N PRO A 34 0.95 -13.22 -32.19
CA PRO A 34 -0.08 -14.18 -32.57
C PRO A 34 0.40 -15.64 -32.64
N GLU A 35 1.68 -15.86 -32.90
CA GLU A 35 2.35 -17.18 -32.88
C GLU A 35 2.38 -17.85 -31.50
N LYS A 36 2.26 -17.07 -30.41
CA LYS A 36 2.16 -17.56 -29.03
C LYS A 36 0.72 -17.87 -28.60
N THR A 37 -0.27 -17.68 -29.49
CA THR A 37 -1.70 -17.95 -29.19
C THR A 37 -1.92 -19.43 -28.89
N ALA A 38 -2.64 -19.72 -27.80
CA ALA A 38 -3.00 -21.07 -27.41
C ALA A 38 -4.27 -21.53 -28.15
N ALA A 39 -4.30 -22.81 -28.52
CA ALA A 39 -5.51 -23.41 -29.07
C ALA A 39 -6.56 -23.65 -27.98
N ILE A 40 -7.82 -23.34 -28.25
CA ILE A 40 -8.93 -23.77 -27.43
C ILE A 40 -9.30 -25.20 -27.78
N THR A 41 -9.68 -26.00 -26.78
CA THR A 41 -10.17 -27.36 -27.00
C THR A 41 -11.65 -27.43 -26.68
N LEU A 42 -12.46 -27.76 -27.68
CA LEU A 42 -13.88 -28.06 -27.52
C LEU A 42 -14.08 -29.56 -27.47
N SER A 43 -14.84 -30.04 -26.49
CA SER A 43 -15.17 -31.44 -26.36
C SER A 43 -16.68 -31.65 -26.39
N VAL A 44 -17.10 -32.73 -27.06
CA VAL A 44 -18.42 -33.33 -26.91
C VAL A 44 -18.26 -34.49 -25.92
N PRO A 45 -18.56 -34.29 -24.63
CA PRO A 45 -18.43 -35.35 -23.65
C PRO A 45 -19.53 -36.40 -23.83
N LYS A 46 -19.24 -37.65 -23.46
CA LYS A 46 -20.19 -38.77 -23.57
C LYS A 46 -21.55 -38.47 -22.96
N LYS A 47 -21.58 -37.83 -21.79
CA LYS A 47 -22.80 -37.46 -21.04
C LYS A 47 -23.73 -36.57 -21.88
N VAL A 48 -23.17 -35.60 -22.61
CA VAL A 48 -23.93 -34.74 -23.51
C VAL A 48 -24.46 -35.52 -24.72
N SER A 49 -23.65 -36.42 -25.29
CA SER A 49 -24.09 -37.33 -26.34
C SER A 49 -25.23 -38.26 -25.89
N GLU A 50 -25.19 -38.76 -24.65
CA GLU A 50 -26.26 -39.57 -24.05
C GLU A 50 -27.56 -38.77 -23.90
N ILE A 51 -27.48 -37.53 -23.37
CA ILE A 51 -28.62 -36.60 -23.21
C ILE A 51 -29.30 -36.31 -24.55
N TYR A 52 -28.53 -36.07 -25.61
CA TYR A 52 -29.06 -35.76 -26.93
C TYR A 52 -29.18 -36.96 -27.88
N HIS A 53 -28.97 -38.18 -27.35
CA HIS A 53 -29.04 -39.44 -28.08
C HIS A 53 -28.17 -39.47 -29.37
N TRP A 54 -26.98 -38.88 -29.31
CA TRP A 54 -26.01 -38.92 -30.40
C TRP A 54 -25.26 -40.24 -30.43
N LYS A 55 -25.11 -40.81 -31.63
CA LYS A 55 -24.50 -42.15 -31.82
C LYS A 55 -23.06 -42.05 -32.32
N PRO A 56 -22.21 -43.06 -32.03
CA PRO A 56 -20.89 -43.21 -32.64
C PRO A 56 -20.92 -43.08 -34.17
N GLY A 57 -19.88 -42.49 -34.75
CA GLY A 57 -19.76 -42.27 -36.20
C GLY A 57 -20.65 -41.14 -36.75
N ARG A 58 -21.47 -40.49 -35.92
CA ARG A 58 -22.26 -39.33 -36.33
C ARG A 58 -21.35 -38.16 -36.65
N ARG A 59 -21.51 -37.59 -37.85
CA ARG A 59 -20.91 -36.31 -38.22
C ARG A 59 -21.76 -35.16 -37.64
N MET A 60 -21.09 -34.17 -37.07
CA MET A 60 -21.74 -33.03 -36.41
C MET A 60 -20.92 -31.75 -36.53
N THR A 61 -21.62 -30.63 -36.49
CA THR A 61 -21.09 -29.27 -36.60
C THR A 61 -20.90 -28.68 -35.22
N LEU A 62 -19.64 -28.44 -34.84
CA LEU A 62 -19.26 -27.75 -33.60
C LEU A 62 -19.04 -26.26 -33.86
N ARG A 63 -19.39 -25.44 -32.87
CA ARG A 63 -19.14 -24.01 -32.82
C ARG A 63 -18.74 -23.62 -31.40
N ALA A 64 -17.86 -22.64 -31.26
CA ALA A 64 -17.59 -21.97 -29.99
C ALA A 64 -18.31 -20.62 -29.96
N VAL A 65 -18.91 -20.29 -28.82
CA VAL A 65 -19.69 -19.06 -28.63
C VAL A 65 -19.22 -18.35 -27.36
N VAL A 66 -19.07 -17.03 -27.45
CA VAL A 66 -18.93 -16.15 -26.29
C VAL A 66 -20.15 -15.23 -26.23
N GLU A 67 -20.62 -14.93 -25.02
CA GLU A 67 -21.77 -14.05 -24.79
C GLU A 67 -21.29 -12.67 -24.33
N ARG A 68 -21.77 -11.62 -24.99
CA ARG A 68 -21.52 -10.23 -24.61
C ARG A 68 -22.43 -9.77 -23.48
N ALA A 69 -22.10 -8.62 -22.89
CA ALA A 69 -23.05 -7.88 -22.08
C ALA A 69 -24.37 -7.66 -22.85
N GLY A 70 -25.51 -7.94 -22.21
CA GLY A 70 -26.83 -7.87 -22.84
C GLY A 70 -27.25 -9.11 -23.65
N GLY A 71 -26.52 -10.22 -23.57
CA GLY A 71 -26.96 -11.53 -24.08
C GLY A 71 -26.71 -11.78 -25.57
N LYS A 72 -25.99 -10.88 -26.26
CA LYS A 72 -25.62 -11.06 -27.67
C LYS A 72 -24.52 -12.11 -27.80
N LYS A 73 -24.78 -13.15 -28.60
CA LYS A 73 -23.84 -14.26 -28.85
C LYS A 73 -22.92 -13.96 -30.04
N GLU A 74 -21.62 -14.18 -29.87
CA GLU A 74 -20.61 -14.10 -30.93
C GLU A 74 -19.90 -15.44 -31.10
N PHE A 75 -19.75 -15.87 -32.35
CA PHE A 75 -19.07 -17.12 -32.66
C PHE A 75 -17.57 -16.90 -32.78
N ILE A 76 -16.79 -17.70 -32.08
CA ILE A 76 -15.34 -17.74 -32.21
C ILE A 76 -14.99 -18.21 -33.63
N ARG A 77 -14.01 -17.54 -34.23
CA ARG A 77 -13.44 -17.86 -35.53
C ARG A 77 -12.03 -18.40 -35.38
N ASP A 78 -11.63 -19.33 -36.22
CA ASP A 78 -10.22 -19.69 -36.35
C ASP A 78 -9.44 -18.69 -37.21
N THR A 79 -8.13 -18.87 -37.31
CA THR A 79 -7.24 -18.05 -38.15
C THR A 79 -7.56 -18.10 -39.65
N ARG A 80 -8.45 -19.00 -40.09
CA ARG A 80 -8.98 -19.10 -41.46
C ARG A 80 -10.40 -18.51 -41.58
N SER A 81 -10.85 -17.78 -40.55
CA SER A 81 -12.19 -17.19 -40.45
C SER A 81 -13.34 -18.20 -40.43
N GLN A 82 -13.09 -19.48 -40.14
CA GLN A 82 -14.14 -20.48 -39.97
C GLN A 82 -14.71 -20.39 -38.55
N SER A 83 -16.03 -20.53 -38.40
CA SER A 83 -16.73 -20.50 -37.09
C SER A 83 -17.61 -21.73 -36.85
N ALA A 84 -17.43 -22.75 -37.68
CA ALA A 84 -18.16 -24.00 -37.67
C ALA A 84 -17.26 -25.10 -38.23
N TRP A 85 -17.10 -26.18 -37.46
CA TRP A 85 -16.18 -27.26 -37.78
C TRP A 85 -16.91 -28.60 -37.74
N GLN A 86 -16.61 -29.47 -38.69
CA GLN A 86 -17.17 -30.81 -38.75
C GLN A 86 -16.31 -31.77 -37.92
N VAL A 87 -16.91 -32.47 -36.97
CA VAL A 87 -16.28 -33.57 -36.24
C VAL A 87 -17.11 -34.83 -36.39
N VAL A 88 -16.48 -35.98 -36.16
CA VAL A 88 -17.15 -37.29 -36.14
C VAL A 88 -17.01 -37.85 -34.74
N LEU A 89 -18.13 -38.26 -34.14
CA LEU A 89 -18.12 -38.92 -32.85
C LEU A 89 -17.38 -40.27 -32.93
N ASP A 90 -16.50 -40.52 -31.98
CA ASP A 90 -15.72 -41.74 -31.89
C ASP A 90 -16.57 -42.95 -31.43
N ALA A 91 -15.92 -44.09 -31.18
CA ALA A 91 -16.60 -45.31 -30.73
C ALA A 91 -17.30 -45.16 -29.36
N ARG A 92 -16.93 -44.15 -28.56
CA ARG A 92 -17.53 -43.81 -27.25
C ARG A 92 -18.60 -42.72 -27.35
N ALA A 93 -18.92 -42.27 -28.56
CA ALA A 93 -19.78 -41.13 -28.83
C ALA A 93 -19.19 -39.80 -28.32
N GLU A 94 -17.87 -39.67 -28.31
CA GLU A 94 -17.14 -38.47 -27.88
C GLU A 94 -16.46 -37.81 -29.08
N ALA A 95 -16.17 -36.52 -28.99
CA ALA A 95 -15.32 -35.83 -29.96
C ALA A 95 -14.54 -34.71 -29.30
N THR A 96 -13.35 -34.42 -29.83
CA THR A 96 -12.51 -33.31 -29.38
C THR A 96 -12.02 -32.55 -30.60
N LEU A 97 -12.02 -31.23 -30.50
CA LEU A 97 -11.58 -30.32 -31.55
C LEU A 97 -10.72 -29.23 -30.94
N ALA A 98 -9.46 -29.16 -31.38
CA ALA A 98 -8.58 -28.03 -31.08
C ALA A 98 -8.72 -26.96 -32.17
N ILE A 99 -8.93 -25.71 -31.75
CA ILE A 99 -9.09 -24.56 -32.65
C ILE A 99 -8.09 -23.50 -32.23
N LEU A 100 -7.33 -22.97 -33.18
CA LEU A 100 -6.50 -21.78 -32.94
C LEU A 100 -7.35 -20.52 -33.21
N PRO A 101 -7.77 -19.78 -32.19
CA PRO A 101 -8.67 -18.64 -32.35
C PRO A 101 -7.97 -17.47 -33.07
N ASP A 102 -8.71 -16.78 -33.94
CA ASP A 102 -8.29 -15.50 -34.53
C ASP A 102 -8.15 -14.39 -33.47
N LYS A 103 -7.18 -13.50 -33.66
CA LYS A 103 -6.90 -12.40 -32.73
C LYS A 103 -8.04 -11.40 -32.55
N ASN A 104 -8.92 -11.28 -33.55
CA ASN A 104 -10.03 -10.32 -33.54
C ASN A 104 -11.30 -10.89 -32.88
N ASN A 105 -11.26 -12.14 -32.38
CA ASN A 105 -12.38 -12.69 -31.65
C ASN A 105 -12.71 -11.88 -30.40
N PHE A 106 -13.98 -11.88 -30.03
CA PHE A 106 -14.42 -11.43 -28.72
C PHE A 106 -14.07 -12.50 -27.67
N SER A 107 -13.37 -12.08 -26.62
CA SER A 107 -12.83 -12.92 -25.55
C SER A 107 -13.71 -12.86 -24.29
N GLY A 108 -13.77 -13.95 -23.54
CA GLY A 108 -14.71 -14.17 -22.44
C GLY A 108 -14.98 -15.66 -22.22
N GLU A 109 -16.04 -15.98 -21.47
CA GLU A 109 -16.47 -17.36 -21.26
C GLU A 109 -16.94 -18.02 -22.56
N VAL A 110 -16.34 -19.16 -22.90
CA VAL A 110 -16.61 -19.90 -24.12
C VAL A 110 -17.56 -21.06 -23.83
N THR A 111 -18.68 -21.09 -24.52
CA THR A 111 -19.62 -22.22 -24.56
C THR A 111 -19.51 -22.95 -25.89
N GLY A 112 -19.24 -24.26 -25.84
CA GLY A 112 -19.33 -25.13 -27.00
C GLY A 112 -20.79 -25.40 -27.40
N VAL A 113 -21.07 -25.42 -28.69
CA VAL A 113 -22.39 -25.74 -29.26
C VAL A 113 -22.21 -26.76 -30.37
N ALA A 114 -22.98 -27.86 -30.32
CA ALA A 114 -23.06 -28.82 -31.44
C ALA A 114 -24.51 -28.96 -31.89
N GLU A 115 -24.76 -28.84 -33.19
CA GLU A 115 -26.12 -28.95 -33.78
C GLU A 115 -27.17 -28.05 -33.08
N GLY A 116 -26.74 -26.85 -32.66
CA GLY A 116 -27.60 -25.89 -31.93
C GLY A 116 -27.87 -26.24 -30.47
N LYS A 117 -27.27 -27.31 -29.93
CA LYS A 117 -27.37 -27.73 -28.53
C LYS A 117 -26.11 -27.34 -27.76
N SER A 118 -26.30 -26.90 -26.51
CA SER A 118 -25.19 -26.53 -25.62
C SER A 118 -24.40 -27.78 -25.22
N LEU A 119 -23.07 -27.67 -25.24
CA LEU A 119 -22.15 -28.69 -24.75
C LEU A 119 -21.79 -28.48 -23.27
N LYS A 120 -22.48 -27.58 -22.57
CA LYS A 120 -22.23 -27.28 -21.16
C LYS A 120 -22.51 -28.52 -20.30
N ASP A 121 -21.45 -29.11 -19.78
CA ASP A 121 -21.49 -30.15 -18.74
C ASP A 121 -21.20 -29.47 -17.39
N PRO A 122 -22.10 -29.55 -16.40
CA PRO A 122 -21.89 -28.96 -15.08
C PRO A 122 -20.63 -29.45 -14.35
N GLU A 123 -20.12 -30.63 -14.71
CA GLU A 123 -18.91 -31.23 -14.14
C GLU A 123 -17.64 -30.88 -14.92
N ALA A 124 -17.77 -30.28 -16.11
CA ALA A 124 -16.62 -29.92 -16.94
C ALA A 124 -16.09 -28.53 -16.56
N PRO A 125 -14.78 -28.30 -16.73
CA PRO A 125 -14.22 -26.99 -16.50
C PRO A 125 -14.82 -25.91 -17.42
N VAL A 126 -14.98 -24.71 -16.87
CA VAL A 126 -15.37 -23.53 -17.67
C VAL A 126 -14.17 -23.10 -18.50
N LEU A 127 -14.34 -23.03 -19.83
CA LEU A 127 -13.32 -22.50 -20.73
C LEU A 127 -13.46 -20.98 -20.82
N VAL A 128 -12.38 -20.24 -20.54
CA VAL A 128 -12.32 -18.79 -20.69
C VAL A 128 -11.25 -18.43 -21.70
N LEU A 129 -11.64 -17.69 -22.73
CA LEU A 129 -10.72 -17.12 -23.71
C LEU A 129 -10.25 -15.76 -23.20
N VAL A 130 -8.94 -15.61 -23.00
CA VAL A 130 -8.30 -14.40 -22.47
C VAL A 130 -7.47 -13.75 -23.56
N LYS A 131 -7.45 -12.43 -23.62
CA LYS A 131 -6.52 -11.67 -24.44
C LYS A 131 -5.34 -11.19 -23.63
N THR A 132 -4.17 -11.22 -24.25
CA THR A 132 -2.92 -10.79 -23.63
C THR A 132 -2.19 -9.79 -24.51
N LEU A 133 -1.60 -8.79 -23.86
CA LEU A 133 -0.66 -7.85 -24.45
C LEU A 133 0.67 -8.01 -23.72
N GLU A 134 1.75 -8.22 -24.46
CA GLU A 134 3.07 -8.53 -23.90
C GLU A 134 4.13 -7.57 -24.44
N TYR A 135 5.09 -7.20 -23.60
CA TYR A 135 6.33 -6.54 -23.97
C TYR A 135 7.51 -7.24 -23.31
N GLU A 136 8.59 -7.48 -24.07
CA GLU A 136 9.82 -8.11 -23.60
C GLU A 136 10.99 -7.12 -23.67
N PHE A 137 11.66 -6.93 -22.55
CA PHE A 137 12.82 -6.05 -22.41
C PHE A 137 14.13 -6.77 -22.77
N ALA A 138 15.19 -6.00 -23.04
CA ALA A 138 16.50 -6.54 -23.39
C ALA A 138 17.19 -7.33 -22.26
N ASP A 139 16.80 -7.10 -21.00
CA ASP A 139 17.26 -7.85 -19.82
C ASP A 139 16.50 -9.18 -19.61
N GLY A 140 15.51 -9.45 -20.47
CA GLY A 140 14.64 -10.62 -20.45
C GLY A 140 13.43 -10.49 -19.53
N ALA A 141 13.19 -9.34 -18.88
CA ALA A 141 11.95 -9.11 -18.16
C ALA A 141 10.78 -8.98 -19.14
N LYS A 142 9.59 -9.45 -18.72
CA LYS A 142 8.37 -9.37 -19.53
C LYS A 142 7.27 -8.72 -18.73
N ILE A 143 6.47 -7.88 -19.39
CA ILE A 143 5.21 -7.37 -18.83
C ILE A 143 4.08 -7.96 -19.66
N LYS A 144 3.08 -8.53 -18.98
CA LYS A 144 1.93 -9.15 -19.62
C LYS A 144 0.63 -8.63 -19.02
N VAL A 145 -0.21 -8.03 -19.84
CA VAL A 145 -1.54 -7.52 -19.44
C VAL A 145 -2.62 -8.50 -19.92
N HIS A 146 -3.37 -9.04 -18.98
CA HIS A 146 -4.45 -10.01 -19.19
C HIS A 146 -5.81 -9.35 -19.06
N PHE A 147 -6.71 -9.62 -20.02
CA PHE A 147 -8.07 -9.10 -19.99
C PHE A 147 -9.01 -9.96 -20.84
N THR A 148 -10.31 -9.76 -20.68
CA THR A 148 -11.32 -10.25 -21.64
C THR A 148 -12.11 -9.07 -22.19
N ASP A 149 -12.57 -9.16 -23.44
CA ASP A 149 -13.45 -8.14 -24.00
C ASP A 149 -14.78 -8.10 -23.22
N GLN A 150 -15.23 -9.25 -22.69
CA GLN A 150 -16.41 -9.35 -21.83
C GLN A 150 -16.31 -8.46 -20.57
N ILE A 151 -15.17 -8.50 -19.86
CA ILE A 151 -14.93 -7.67 -18.68
C ILE A 151 -14.88 -6.18 -19.06
N LEU A 152 -14.14 -5.84 -20.11
CA LEU A 152 -14.01 -4.45 -20.55
C LEU A 152 -15.37 -3.88 -21.02
N ASP A 153 -16.13 -4.63 -21.82
CA ASP A 153 -17.46 -4.23 -22.29
C ASP A 153 -18.44 -4.03 -21.12
N GLY A 154 -18.38 -4.91 -20.10
CA GLY A 154 -19.18 -4.80 -18.87
C GLY A 154 -18.90 -3.51 -18.08
N GLU A 155 -17.64 -3.06 -18.07
CA GLU A 155 -17.21 -1.82 -17.42
C GLU A 155 -17.25 -0.58 -18.35
N LYS A 156 -17.82 -0.73 -19.56
CA LYS A 156 -17.89 0.32 -20.61
C LYS A 156 -16.52 0.84 -21.04
N GLU A 157 -15.53 -0.04 -21.02
CA GLU A 157 -14.16 0.20 -21.42
C GLU A 157 -13.82 -0.60 -22.68
N THR A 158 -12.66 -0.32 -23.27
CA THR A 158 -12.23 -0.96 -24.53
C THR A 158 -10.80 -1.47 -24.41
N ALA A 159 -10.36 -2.27 -25.39
CA ALA A 159 -8.98 -2.74 -25.47
C ALA A 159 -7.93 -1.62 -25.53
N VAL A 160 -8.34 -0.36 -25.74
CA VAL A 160 -7.47 0.82 -25.59
C VAL A 160 -6.92 0.92 -24.17
N LEU A 161 -7.73 0.67 -23.14
CA LEU A 161 -7.26 0.69 -21.74
C LEU A 161 -6.17 -0.35 -21.48
N ALA A 162 -6.31 -1.54 -22.06
CA ALA A 162 -5.29 -2.59 -21.95
C ALA A 162 -3.97 -2.19 -22.62
N ARG A 163 -4.02 -1.49 -23.75
CA ARG A 163 -2.83 -0.93 -24.41
C ARG A 163 -2.19 0.16 -23.57
N GLU A 164 -2.97 1.13 -23.08
CA GLU A 164 -2.48 2.20 -22.20
C GLU A 164 -1.85 1.64 -20.91
N THR A 165 -2.42 0.56 -20.37
CA THR A 165 -1.87 -0.15 -19.20
C THR A 165 -0.52 -0.77 -19.52
N LEU A 166 -0.38 -1.45 -20.67
CA LEU A 166 0.91 -1.99 -21.10
C LEU A 166 1.94 -0.87 -21.28
N ASP A 167 1.58 0.21 -21.98
CA ASP A 167 2.50 1.32 -22.26
C ASP A 167 2.93 2.03 -20.97
N ALA A 168 1.99 2.26 -20.04
CA ALA A 168 2.27 2.84 -18.73
C ALA A 168 3.13 1.91 -17.86
N ALA A 169 2.90 0.59 -17.91
CA ALA A 169 3.69 -0.40 -17.20
C ALA A 169 5.12 -0.48 -17.77
N VAL A 170 5.27 -0.41 -19.08
CA VAL A 170 6.58 -0.36 -19.75
C VAL A 170 7.34 0.89 -19.31
N ALA A 171 6.68 2.06 -19.30
CA ALA A 171 7.27 3.30 -18.83
C ALA A 171 7.62 3.25 -17.34
N ALA A 172 6.77 2.64 -16.51
CA ALA A 172 7.02 2.43 -15.09
C ALA A 172 8.27 1.57 -14.88
N TYR A 173 8.36 0.41 -15.54
CA TYR A 173 9.52 -0.47 -15.46
C TYR A 173 10.81 0.22 -15.93
N GLN A 174 10.75 0.93 -17.06
CA GLN A 174 11.90 1.70 -17.55
C GLN A 174 12.32 2.76 -16.54
N THR A 175 11.38 3.45 -15.90
CA THR A 175 11.69 4.45 -14.87
C THR A 175 12.38 3.81 -13.67
N ILE A 176 11.86 2.66 -13.19
CA ILE A 176 12.45 1.90 -12.10
C ILE A 176 13.86 1.39 -12.47
N ALA A 177 14.04 0.86 -13.68
CA ALA A 177 15.31 0.30 -14.16
C ALA A 177 16.37 1.35 -14.53
N GLN A 178 15.93 2.50 -15.07
CA GLN A 178 16.80 3.66 -15.37
C GLN A 178 17.18 4.44 -14.12
N PHE A 179 16.37 4.35 -13.05
CA PHE A 179 16.79 4.86 -11.76
C PHE A 179 18.07 4.13 -11.34
N ASN A 180 19.15 4.90 -11.26
CA ASN A 180 20.51 4.43 -10.94
C ASN A 180 20.57 3.62 -9.63
N GLY A 181 19.52 3.59 -8.81
CA GLY A 181 19.42 2.68 -7.67
C GLY A 181 19.72 1.22 -8.06
N PHE A 182 19.04 0.68 -9.06
CA PHE A 182 19.23 -0.71 -9.49
C PHE A 182 20.46 -0.91 -10.40
N ASN A 183 21.43 -0.01 -10.49
CA ASN A 183 22.72 -0.27 -11.18
C ASN A 183 23.94 0.35 -10.47
N THR A 184 23.74 1.03 -9.34
CA THR A 184 24.80 1.75 -8.61
C THR A 184 25.33 0.91 -7.44
N PRO A 185 26.66 0.78 -7.27
CA PRO A 185 27.26 0.14 -6.10
C PRO A 185 26.74 0.77 -4.79
N GLY A 186 26.20 -0.06 -3.90
CA GLY A 186 25.60 0.38 -2.64
C GLY A 186 24.11 0.73 -2.70
N TYR A 187 23.53 0.85 -3.91
CA TYR A 187 22.08 0.85 -4.15
C TYR A 187 21.59 -0.44 -4.83
N ALA A 188 22.51 -1.37 -5.04
CA ALA A 188 22.35 -2.59 -5.80
C ALA A 188 21.31 -3.58 -5.21
N PHE A 189 20.04 -3.25 -5.42
CA PHE A 189 19.08 -4.20 -6.01
C PHE A 189 19.43 -4.54 -7.48
N ALA A 190 20.62 -4.10 -7.96
CA ALA A 190 21.16 -4.09 -9.30
C ALA A 190 21.74 -5.40 -9.81
N ASP A 191 22.27 -6.17 -8.88
CA ASP A 191 22.44 -7.59 -9.09
C ASP A 191 21.38 -8.24 -8.21
N PRO A 192 20.08 -7.99 -8.50
CA PRO A 192 19.08 -8.72 -7.78
C PRO A 192 19.40 -10.16 -8.07
N ASP A 193 19.37 -11.00 -7.05
CA ASP A 193 19.55 -12.43 -7.24
C ASP A 193 18.55 -12.85 -8.33
N ARG A 194 19.03 -13.02 -9.58
CA ARG A 194 18.17 -13.00 -10.78
C ARG A 194 17.28 -14.24 -10.83
N ALA A 195 17.65 -15.24 -10.04
CA ALA A 195 16.84 -16.40 -9.74
C ALA A 195 15.61 -16.06 -8.89
N TYR A 196 15.53 -14.85 -8.33
CA TYR A 196 14.50 -14.45 -7.39
C TYR A 196 13.83 -13.13 -7.74
N ALA A 197 14.44 -12.08 -8.30
CA ALA A 197 13.73 -10.79 -8.52
C ALA A 197 12.43 -10.85 -9.35
N TYR A 198 12.18 -11.96 -10.03
CA TYR A 198 11.00 -12.16 -10.83
C TYR A 198 10.46 -13.58 -10.63
N ASP A 199 9.28 -13.84 -11.20
CA ASP A 199 8.88 -15.20 -11.51
C ASP A 199 10.00 -15.93 -12.26
N PRO A 200 10.09 -17.28 -12.18
CA PRO A 200 11.13 -18.04 -12.88
C PRO A 200 11.24 -17.73 -14.38
N ASP A 201 10.16 -17.25 -15.00
CA ASP A 201 10.07 -16.84 -16.40
C ASP A 201 10.26 -15.33 -16.65
N LYS A 202 10.50 -14.57 -15.59
CA LYS A 202 10.65 -13.11 -15.53
C LYS A 202 9.44 -12.28 -15.94
N THR A 203 8.25 -12.84 -15.82
CA THR A 203 7.02 -12.13 -16.18
C THR A 203 6.48 -11.32 -15.01
N ILE A 204 5.97 -10.12 -15.29
CA ILE A 204 5.14 -9.32 -14.40
C ILE A 204 3.73 -9.35 -15.00
N ASP A 205 2.84 -10.10 -14.37
CA ASP A 205 1.47 -10.27 -14.81
C ASP A 205 0.56 -9.17 -14.24
N ILE A 206 -0.20 -8.52 -15.12
CA ILE A 206 -1.17 -7.48 -14.79
C ILE A 206 -2.55 -7.95 -15.23
N TYR A 207 -3.50 -8.07 -14.31
CA TYR A 207 -4.86 -8.50 -14.61
C TYR A 207 -5.84 -7.32 -14.58
N LEU A 208 -6.55 -7.11 -15.69
CA LEU A 208 -7.67 -6.16 -15.77
C LEU A 208 -8.98 -6.90 -15.47
N GLY A 209 -9.50 -6.72 -14.26
CA GLY A 209 -10.72 -7.39 -13.79
C GLY A 209 -11.83 -6.43 -13.36
N SER A 210 -13.05 -6.94 -13.26
CA SER A 210 -14.20 -6.16 -12.81
C SER A 210 -14.48 -6.38 -11.31
N PRO A 211 -14.71 -5.31 -10.52
CA PRO A 211 -15.20 -5.41 -9.15
C PRO A 211 -16.59 -6.06 -9.02
N SER A 212 -17.33 -6.09 -10.13
CA SER A 212 -18.69 -6.61 -10.26
C SER A 212 -18.72 -8.04 -10.82
N GLU A 213 -17.55 -8.61 -11.14
CA GLU A 213 -17.46 -9.95 -11.73
C GLU A 213 -17.93 -11.00 -10.72
N ALA A 214 -18.93 -11.79 -11.13
CA ALA A 214 -19.48 -12.86 -10.28
C ALA A 214 -18.53 -14.06 -10.17
N ARG A 215 -17.64 -14.25 -11.15
CA ARG A 215 -16.70 -15.36 -11.23
C ARG A 215 -15.26 -14.88 -11.05
N ALA A 216 -14.40 -15.79 -10.64
CA ALA A 216 -12.99 -15.47 -10.48
C ALA A 216 -12.27 -15.38 -11.83
N PHE A 217 -11.49 -14.32 -12.03
CA PHE A 217 -10.60 -14.14 -13.17
C PHE A 217 -9.17 -14.50 -12.73
N HIS A 218 -8.60 -15.57 -13.29
CA HIS A 218 -7.33 -16.17 -12.84
C HIS A 218 -7.27 -16.45 -11.33
N GLY A 219 -8.40 -16.87 -10.73
CA GLY A 219 -8.50 -17.11 -9.29
C GLY A 219 -8.81 -15.88 -8.45
N PHE A 220 -8.78 -14.67 -9.04
CA PHE A 220 -9.15 -13.42 -8.36
C PHE A 220 -10.64 -13.14 -8.47
N SER A 221 -11.34 -13.09 -7.34
CA SER A 221 -12.76 -12.74 -7.31
C SER A 221 -12.99 -11.25 -7.57
N GLY A 222 -14.23 -10.85 -7.88
CA GLY A 222 -14.60 -9.43 -7.93
C GLY A 222 -14.32 -8.66 -6.63
N ALA A 223 -14.18 -9.35 -5.48
CA ALA A 223 -13.71 -8.70 -4.25
C ALA A 223 -12.26 -8.23 -4.34
N ALA A 224 -11.37 -9.03 -4.93
CA ALA A 224 -9.97 -8.65 -5.12
C ALA A 224 -9.86 -7.40 -6.04
N PHE A 225 -10.71 -7.31 -7.06
CA PHE A 225 -10.75 -6.15 -7.95
C PHE A 225 -11.45 -4.91 -7.35
N ARG A 226 -12.20 -5.05 -6.24
CA ARG A 226 -12.68 -3.88 -5.46
C ARG A 226 -11.55 -3.19 -4.71
N ASP A 227 -10.55 -3.96 -4.31
CA ASP A 227 -9.38 -3.47 -3.58
C ASP A 227 -8.25 -3.01 -4.53
N ALA A 228 -8.40 -3.28 -5.83
CA ALA A 228 -7.47 -2.83 -6.88
C ALA A 228 -7.57 -1.31 -7.14
N PRO A 229 -6.47 -0.63 -7.56
CA PRO A 229 -5.16 -1.19 -7.90
C PRO A 229 -4.39 -1.72 -6.70
N CYS A 230 -3.81 -2.92 -6.83
CA CYS A 230 -3.00 -3.53 -5.79
C CYS A 230 -2.10 -4.65 -6.33
N PHE A 231 -1.01 -4.92 -5.61
CA PHE A 231 -0.23 -6.13 -5.69
C PHE A 231 -0.96 -7.30 -5.01
N ASP A 232 -0.92 -8.48 -5.63
CA ASP A 232 -1.43 -9.73 -5.06
C ASP A 232 -0.59 -10.93 -5.54
N THR A 233 -0.93 -12.14 -5.11
CA THR A 233 -0.24 -13.37 -5.52
C THR A 233 -1.18 -14.46 -6.01
N VAL A 234 -0.81 -15.12 -7.12
CA VAL A 234 -1.49 -16.32 -7.61
C VAL A 234 -0.84 -17.55 -7.00
N LYS A 235 -1.62 -18.42 -6.34
CA LYS A 235 -1.12 -19.69 -5.81
C LYS A 235 -1.01 -20.74 -6.92
N LEU A 236 0.20 -21.14 -7.26
CA LEU A 236 0.50 -22.17 -8.28
C LEU A 236 0.66 -23.59 -7.69
N GLY A 237 0.87 -23.68 -6.38
CA GLY A 237 1.02 -24.95 -5.66
C GLY A 237 0.96 -24.73 -4.15
N GLU A 238 1.16 -25.79 -3.36
CA GLU A 238 1.05 -25.72 -1.89
C GLU A 238 1.95 -24.62 -1.28
N HIS A 239 3.14 -24.42 -1.85
CA HIS A 239 4.14 -23.45 -1.40
C HIS A 239 4.69 -22.57 -2.53
N ILE A 240 4.03 -22.56 -3.70
CA ILE A 240 4.48 -21.84 -4.90
C ILE A 240 3.46 -20.75 -5.22
N TYR A 241 3.95 -19.52 -5.31
CA TYR A 241 3.17 -18.32 -5.59
C TYR A 241 3.86 -17.50 -6.67
N GLN A 242 3.04 -16.90 -7.52
CA GLN A 242 3.39 -15.97 -8.59
C GLN A 242 2.95 -14.55 -8.20
N ALA A 243 3.77 -13.54 -8.42
CA ALA A 243 3.42 -12.15 -8.13
C ALA A 243 2.57 -11.56 -9.26
N ALA A 244 1.54 -10.79 -8.92
CA ALA A 244 0.67 -10.16 -9.90
C ALA A 244 0.23 -8.77 -9.47
N ILE A 245 -0.11 -7.93 -10.45
CA ILE A 245 -0.75 -6.63 -10.24
C ILE A 245 -2.20 -6.75 -10.69
N LEU A 246 -3.13 -6.39 -9.80
CA LEU A 246 -4.53 -6.26 -10.12
C LEU A 246 -4.84 -4.80 -10.45
N LEU A 247 -5.50 -4.58 -11.57
CA LEU A 247 -6.00 -3.26 -11.98
C LEU A 247 -7.50 -3.36 -12.25
N PRO A 248 -8.32 -2.42 -11.75
CA PRO A 248 -9.74 -2.43 -12.05
C PRO A 248 -9.93 -2.05 -13.52
N ALA A 249 -10.74 -2.83 -14.23
CA ALA A 249 -11.07 -2.60 -15.63
C ALA A 249 -11.77 -1.26 -15.87
N ASN A 250 -12.28 -0.59 -14.83
CA ASN A 250 -12.87 0.75 -14.86
C ASN A 250 -11.93 1.84 -14.29
N TYR A 251 -10.61 1.67 -14.41
CA TYR A 251 -9.59 2.56 -13.82
C TYR A 251 -9.84 4.06 -14.04
N ARG A 252 -10.33 4.46 -15.23
CA ARG A 252 -10.61 5.88 -15.53
C ARG A 252 -11.73 6.46 -14.67
N VAL A 253 -12.72 5.66 -14.32
CA VAL A 253 -13.80 6.05 -13.39
C VAL A 253 -13.27 6.06 -11.97
N PHE A 254 -12.51 5.03 -11.59
CA PHE A 254 -11.84 4.94 -10.29
C PHE A 254 -11.02 6.19 -9.99
N ILE A 255 -10.12 6.61 -10.88
CA ILE A 255 -9.21 7.72 -10.61
C ILE A 255 -9.93 9.07 -10.56
N LYS A 256 -10.99 9.25 -11.36
CA LYS A 256 -11.86 10.45 -11.28
C LYS A 256 -12.58 10.53 -9.94
N ASN A 257 -13.11 9.41 -9.46
CA ASN A 257 -13.74 9.34 -8.14
C ASN A 257 -12.72 9.57 -7.02
N TRP A 258 -11.52 9.01 -7.17
CA TRP A 258 -10.41 9.23 -6.25
C TRP A 258 -10.01 10.71 -6.19
N GLU A 259 -9.86 11.37 -7.32
CA GLU A 259 -9.53 12.81 -7.38
C GLU A 259 -10.64 13.67 -6.77
N ALA A 260 -11.91 13.33 -6.95
CA ALA A 260 -13.02 14.03 -6.30
C ALA A 260 -12.96 13.93 -4.77
N LEU A 261 -12.53 12.78 -4.23
CA LEU A 261 -12.36 12.57 -2.79
C LEU A 261 -11.02 13.12 -2.28
N ASN A 262 -10.01 13.15 -3.14
CA ASN A 262 -8.63 13.45 -2.82
C ASN A 262 -7.96 14.39 -3.85
N PRO A 263 -8.43 15.64 -4.03
CA PRO A 263 -7.86 16.60 -4.97
C PRO A 263 -6.36 16.83 -4.75
N SER A 264 -5.56 16.85 -5.81
CA SER A 264 -4.11 17.12 -5.71
C SER A 264 -3.84 18.62 -5.53
N ALA A 265 -2.87 18.97 -4.67
CA ALA A 265 -2.42 20.35 -4.51
C ALA A 265 -1.60 20.85 -5.71
N LEU A 266 -1.14 19.95 -6.57
CA LEU A 266 -0.37 20.24 -7.79
C LEU A 266 -1.24 20.46 -9.04
N GLY A 267 -2.57 20.49 -8.88
CA GLY A 267 -3.53 20.67 -9.98
C GLY A 267 -4.21 19.36 -10.38
N ALA A 268 -5.09 19.45 -11.39
CA ALA A 268 -5.92 18.32 -11.82
C ALA A 268 -5.06 17.12 -12.25
N ARG A 269 -5.39 15.95 -11.71
CA ARG A 269 -4.68 14.72 -12.04
C ARG A 269 -4.84 14.31 -13.50
N SER A 270 -3.74 13.86 -14.10
CA SER A 270 -3.76 13.18 -15.41
C SER A 270 -3.88 11.68 -15.19
N VAL A 271 -4.86 11.05 -15.84
CA VAL A 271 -5.09 9.60 -15.77
C VAL A 271 -3.85 8.81 -16.17
N GLU A 272 -3.12 9.26 -17.18
CA GLU A 272 -1.89 8.61 -17.65
C GLU A 272 -0.77 8.68 -16.60
N VAL A 273 -0.59 9.86 -15.99
CA VAL A 273 0.42 10.07 -14.95
C VAL A 273 0.08 9.27 -13.70
N ASP A 274 -1.19 9.22 -13.31
CA ASP A 274 -1.66 8.42 -12.17
C ASP A 274 -1.55 6.93 -12.43
N LEU A 275 -1.89 6.47 -13.64
CA LEU A 275 -1.77 5.06 -14.02
C LEU A 275 -0.31 4.63 -13.95
N ARG A 276 0.60 5.43 -14.52
CA ARG A 276 2.05 5.17 -14.42
C ARG A 276 2.53 5.19 -12.97
N GLY A 277 2.13 6.17 -12.16
CA GLY A 277 2.53 6.26 -10.75
C GLY A 277 2.01 5.10 -9.90
N THR A 278 0.77 4.69 -10.14
CA THR A 278 0.16 3.49 -9.55
C THR A 278 0.98 2.25 -9.93
N LEU A 279 1.28 2.09 -11.22
CA LEU A 279 2.05 0.96 -11.72
C LEU A 279 3.50 0.97 -11.21
N ILE A 280 4.12 2.14 -11.01
CA ILE A 280 5.44 2.22 -10.34
C ILE A 280 5.34 1.61 -8.93
N HIS A 281 4.33 1.99 -8.15
CA HIS A 281 4.13 1.48 -6.79
C HIS A 281 3.91 -0.04 -6.76
N GLU A 282 2.92 -0.55 -7.51
CA GLU A 282 2.60 -1.98 -7.50
C GLU A 282 3.69 -2.86 -8.14
N MET A 283 4.44 -2.31 -9.09
CA MET A 283 5.57 -3.01 -9.70
C MET A 283 6.77 -3.08 -8.76
N LEU A 284 6.99 -2.07 -7.92
CA LEU A 284 7.98 -2.15 -6.85
C LEU A 284 7.62 -3.25 -5.86
N HIS A 285 6.34 -3.45 -5.53
CA HIS A 285 5.92 -4.63 -4.76
C HIS A 285 6.26 -5.93 -5.46
N THR A 286 6.05 -6.04 -6.78
CA THR A 286 6.40 -7.24 -7.53
C THR A 286 7.91 -7.54 -7.51
N ILE A 287 8.73 -6.52 -7.74
CA ILE A 287 10.20 -6.64 -7.76
C ILE A 287 10.74 -6.93 -6.36
N LEU A 288 10.20 -6.27 -5.33
CA LEU A 288 10.61 -6.44 -3.94
C LEU A 288 10.04 -7.71 -3.29
N PHE A 289 8.89 -8.20 -3.75
CA PHE A 289 8.19 -9.36 -3.19
C PHE A 289 9.12 -10.55 -3.04
N TYR A 290 10.01 -10.76 -3.99
CA TYR A 290 10.91 -11.90 -3.97
C TYR A 290 12.12 -11.77 -3.03
N TYR A 291 12.50 -10.56 -2.67
CA TYR A 291 13.37 -10.34 -1.51
C TYR A 291 12.62 -10.66 -0.21
N ASN A 292 11.31 -10.44 -0.21
CA ASN A 292 10.47 -10.43 0.97
C ASN A 292 9.56 -11.67 1.10
N LYS A 293 9.69 -12.66 0.20
CA LYS A 293 8.72 -13.75 -0.04
C LYS A 293 8.47 -14.64 1.18
N ASN A 294 9.38 -14.63 2.16
CA ASN A 294 9.24 -15.40 3.39
C ASN A 294 8.48 -14.65 4.49
N LEU A 295 8.24 -13.34 4.35
CA LEU A 295 7.44 -12.55 5.30
C LEU A 295 5.94 -12.90 5.24
N ASN A 296 5.43 -13.29 4.07
CA ASN A 296 4.02 -13.68 3.87
C ASN A 296 3.75 -15.19 4.09
N LYS A 297 4.78 -16.04 4.21
CA LYS A 297 4.61 -17.51 4.26
C LYS A 297 4.11 -18.04 5.60
N GLU A 298 4.22 -17.28 6.69
CA GLU A 298 3.91 -17.79 8.04
C GLU A 298 2.46 -17.56 8.50
N GLU A 299 1.61 -16.84 7.73
CA GLU A 299 0.18 -16.68 8.08
C GLU A 299 -0.59 -18.01 7.99
N ASN A 300 -0.20 -18.90 7.08
CA ASN A 300 -0.90 -20.17 6.84
C ASN A 300 -0.54 -21.30 7.81
N ALA A 301 0.53 -21.16 8.61
CA ALA A 301 1.05 -22.27 9.42
C ALA A 301 0.57 -22.28 10.88
N ALA A 302 -0.02 -21.19 11.40
CA ALA A 302 -0.17 -21.02 12.85
C ALA A 302 -1.57 -20.62 13.35
N GLY A 303 -2.63 -20.63 12.53
CA GLY A 303 -4.01 -20.42 13.00
C GLY A 303 -4.20 -19.19 13.92
N ARG A 304 -3.38 -18.15 13.77
CA ARG A 304 -3.43 -16.92 14.57
C ARG A 304 -4.33 -15.92 13.86
N SER A 305 -5.26 -15.36 14.62
CA SER A 305 -6.37 -14.50 14.16
C SER A 305 -6.01 -13.50 13.05
N GLU A 306 -6.92 -13.42 12.07
CA GLU A 306 -6.93 -12.64 10.82
C GLU A 306 -6.64 -11.13 10.97
N ASN A 307 -6.66 -10.55 12.17
CA ASN A 307 -6.51 -9.10 12.36
C ASN A 307 -5.11 -8.63 12.82
N GLY A 308 -4.17 -9.54 13.12
CA GLY A 308 -2.89 -9.19 13.77
C GLY A 308 -1.61 -9.57 13.02
N ALA A 309 -1.73 -10.11 11.80
CA ALA A 309 -0.59 -10.63 11.03
C ALA A 309 -0.26 -9.74 9.81
N ALA A 310 -1.26 -9.36 9.01
CA ALA A 310 -1.10 -8.47 7.86
C ALA A 310 -0.45 -7.12 8.23
N ARG A 311 -0.89 -6.50 9.34
CA ARG A 311 -0.33 -5.21 9.80
C ARG A 311 1.16 -5.25 10.16
N LYS A 312 1.73 -6.41 10.52
CA LYS A 312 3.09 -6.47 11.10
C LYS A 312 4.22 -6.26 10.09
N VAL A 313 3.93 -6.35 8.79
CA VAL A 313 4.93 -6.21 7.72
C VAL A 313 4.57 -5.09 6.74
N ASP A 314 3.33 -4.57 6.77
CA ASP A 314 2.91 -3.47 5.89
C ASP A 314 3.82 -2.25 6.00
N TRP A 315 4.29 -1.90 7.22
CA TRP A 315 5.24 -0.81 7.43
C TRP A 315 6.54 -0.92 6.65
N TYR A 316 6.95 -2.17 6.41
CA TYR A 316 8.16 -2.50 5.69
C TYR A 316 7.84 -2.61 4.19
N VAL A 317 6.87 -3.42 3.79
CA VAL A 317 6.55 -3.65 2.37
C VAL A 317 6.02 -2.37 1.70
N GLU A 318 5.01 -1.73 2.28
CA GLU A 318 4.39 -0.51 1.76
C GLU A 318 5.28 0.70 1.96
N GLY A 319 5.89 0.84 3.13
CA GLY A 319 6.80 1.94 3.41
C GLY A 319 8.00 1.95 2.45
N LEU A 320 8.57 0.77 2.16
CA LEU A 320 9.74 0.65 1.29
C LEU A 320 9.37 0.87 -0.18
N ALA A 321 8.28 0.26 -0.67
CA ALA A 321 7.78 0.50 -2.02
C ALA A 321 7.45 2.00 -2.22
N ARG A 322 6.81 2.62 -1.24
CA ARG A 322 6.49 4.05 -1.25
C ARG A 322 7.74 4.93 -1.26
N TYR A 323 8.78 4.56 -0.53
CA TYR A 323 10.06 5.26 -0.56
C TYR A 323 10.73 5.17 -1.94
N PHE A 324 10.80 3.98 -2.55
CA PHE A 324 11.34 3.83 -3.91
C PHE A 324 10.52 4.56 -4.98
N GLU A 325 9.19 4.61 -4.84
CA GLU A 325 8.30 5.38 -5.70
C GLU A 325 8.70 6.87 -5.78
N THR A 326 9.22 7.44 -4.70
CA THR A 326 9.63 8.86 -4.68
C THR A 326 10.86 9.16 -5.53
N PHE A 327 11.77 8.19 -5.67
CA PHE A 327 12.92 8.32 -6.57
C PHE A 327 12.56 8.16 -8.05
N ALA A 328 11.55 7.34 -8.33
CA ALA A 328 11.00 7.17 -9.67
C ALA A 328 10.16 8.37 -10.14
N GLY A 329 10.12 9.45 -9.35
CA GLY A 329 9.45 10.71 -9.68
C GLY A 329 7.93 10.62 -9.83
N ALA A 330 7.34 9.56 -9.28
CA ALA A 330 5.91 9.31 -9.43
C ALA A 330 5.06 10.26 -8.58
N ARG A 331 5.50 10.63 -7.36
CA ARG A 331 4.77 11.50 -6.42
C ARG A 331 5.67 12.27 -5.45
N HIS A 332 6.43 13.25 -5.97
CA HIS A 332 7.29 14.13 -5.17
C HIS A 332 6.53 14.97 -4.12
N ASP A 333 5.22 15.19 -4.30
CA ASP A 333 4.40 15.93 -3.35
C ASP A 333 4.21 15.19 -2.03
N PHE A 334 4.33 13.87 -2.01
CA PHE A 334 4.11 13.00 -0.85
C PHE A 334 4.82 13.50 0.42
N PHE A 335 6.13 13.77 0.35
CA PHE A 335 6.90 14.25 1.51
C PHE A 335 6.48 15.64 1.99
N SER A 336 5.87 16.45 1.11
CA SER A 336 5.44 17.82 1.39
C SER A 336 3.98 17.94 1.87
N GLN A 337 3.21 16.84 1.83
CA GLN A 337 1.77 16.93 2.05
C GLN A 337 1.45 17.21 3.53
N GLY A 338 1.10 18.46 3.84
CA GLY A 338 0.55 18.89 5.11
C GLY A 338 -0.96 18.73 5.18
N PHE A 339 -1.66 19.83 5.40
CA PHE A 339 -3.12 19.87 5.46
C PHE A 339 -3.77 19.86 4.06
N LYS A 340 -4.95 19.24 3.98
CA LYS A 340 -5.82 19.21 2.82
C LYS A 340 -7.18 19.78 3.19
N GLN A 341 -7.51 20.94 2.63
CA GLN A 341 -8.86 21.47 2.74
C GLN A 341 -9.80 20.61 1.89
N THR A 342 -10.71 19.89 2.54
CA THR A 342 -11.70 19.01 1.90
C THR A 342 -13.05 19.71 1.69
N LEU A 343 -13.35 20.73 2.51
CA LEU A 343 -14.45 21.68 2.38
C LEU A 343 -14.01 23.04 2.91
N VAL A 344 -14.79 24.11 2.65
CA VAL A 344 -14.49 25.50 3.05
C VAL A 344 -14.13 25.61 4.55
N ASP A 345 -14.67 24.75 5.40
CA ASP A 345 -14.47 24.69 6.85
C ASP A 345 -13.80 23.38 7.34
N LYS A 346 -13.39 22.47 6.45
CA LYS A 346 -12.81 21.16 6.82
C LYS A 346 -11.40 20.99 6.30
N ILE A 347 -10.48 20.85 7.24
CA ILE A 347 -9.09 20.53 6.95
C ILE A 347 -8.80 19.10 7.43
N ARG A 348 -8.32 18.23 6.52
CA ARG A 348 -7.80 16.89 6.83
C ARG A 348 -6.28 16.88 6.76
N PHE A 349 -5.62 16.01 7.52
CA PHE A 349 -4.20 15.78 7.32
C PHE A 349 -4.05 14.83 6.14
N SER A 350 -3.03 15.06 5.30
CA SER A 350 -2.72 14.06 4.29
C SER A 350 -2.21 12.78 4.95
N ARG A 351 -2.64 11.62 4.44
CA ARG A 351 -1.96 10.35 4.70
C ARG A 351 -0.75 10.31 3.78
N GLY A 352 0.45 10.53 4.33
CA GLY A 352 1.69 10.45 3.55
C GLY A 352 2.81 11.45 3.87
N GLY A 353 2.58 12.44 4.74
CA GLY A 353 3.59 13.44 5.10
C GLY A 353 4.14 13.31 6.52
N SER A 354 5.22 14.02 6.81
CA SER A 354 5.81 14.12 8.16
C SER A 354 4.83 14.61 9.24
N ASN A 355 3.80 15.37 8.83
CA ASN A 355 2.78 15.90 9.74
C ASN A 355 1.80 14.82 10.21
N PHE A 356 1.71 13.67 9.50
CA PHE A 356 0.95 12.52 9.97
C PHE A 356 1.54 11.96 11.27
N PHE A 357 2.87 11.85 11.33
CA PHE A 357 3.58 11.36 12.52
C PHE A 357 3.40 12.25 13.75
N MET A 358 3.13 13.54 13.55
CA MET A 358 2.84 14.47 14.65
C MET A 358 1.39 14.40 15.14
N ARG A 359 0.47 13.81 14.35
CA ARG A 359 -0.96 13.69 14.69
C ARG A 359 -1.34 12.30 15.20
N TYR A 360 -0.72 11.25 14.68
CA TYR A 360 -0.91 9.90 15.18
C TYR A 360 0.37 9.39 15.78
N PRO A 361 0.88 10.05 16.83
CA PRO A 361 2.07 9.52 17.38
C PRO A 361 1.75 8.10 17.90
N ASP A 362 0.65 7.78 18.60
CA ASP A 362 0.32 6.59 19.41
C ASP A 362 0.41 5.24 18.72
N GLN A 363 0.40 5.29 17.40
CA GLN A 363 0.51 4.15 16.54
C GLN A 363 1.85 3.45 16.73
N ALA A 364 1.76 2.14 16.96
CA ALA A 364 2.92 1.29 16.94
C ALA A 364 3.66 1.48 15.60
N PHE A 365 4.99 1.54 15.65
CA PHE A 365 5.82 1.75 14.47
C PHE A 365 5.47 0.80 13.31
N VAL A 366 5.06 -0.43 13.64
CA VAL A 366 4.67 -1.45 12.66
C VAL A 366 3.26 -1.26 12.07
N ASP A 367 2.39 -0.48 12.69
CA ASP A 367 1.03 -0.22 12.19
C ASP A 367 0.98 0.89 11.13
N LEU A 368 2.06 1.66 11.00
CA LEU A 368 2.24 2.74 10.03
C LEU A 368 2.62 2.15 8.66
N ARG A 369 1.91 2.48 7.57
CA ARG A 369 2.12 1.86 6.24
C ARG A 369 2.99 2.76 5.36
N TYR A 370 2.35 3.58 4.53
CA TYR A 370 3.02 4.49 3.58
C TYR A 370 3.89 5.52 4.29
N GLU A 371 3.49 5.92 5.50
CA GLU A 371 4.15 6.94 6.28
C GLU A 371 5.62 6.57 6.55
N ASN A 372 5.91 5.28 6.72
CA ASN A 372 7.28 4.79 6.93
C ASN A 372 8.23 4.98 5.74
N ALA A 373 7.78 5.48 4.59
CA ALA A 373 8.67 5.91 3.52
C ALA A 373 9.71 6.96 3.99
N LEU A 374 9.33 7.86 4.91
CA LEU A 374 10.26 8.80 5.53
C LEU A 374 11.30 8.12 6.42
N PHE A 375 10.92 7.03 7.09
CA PHE A 375 11.85 6.21 7.87
C PHE A 375 12.88 5.53 6.95
N TRP A 376 12.43 4.96 5.83
CA TRP A 376 13.33 4.36 4.84
C TRP A 376 14.28 5.38 4.21
N ARG A 377 13.82 6.60 3.96
CA ARG A 377 14.70 7.69 3.54
C ARG A 377 15.75 8.03 4.60
N PHE A 378 15.35 8.12 5.87
CA PHE A 378 16.29 8.32 6.97
C PHE A 378 17.32 7.18 7.07
N MET A 379 16.88 5.93 6.90
CA MET A 379 17.75 4.75 6.90
C MET A 379 18.80 4.84 5.79
N ASP A 380 18.40 5.14 4.56
CA ASP A 380 19.31 5.35 3.43
C ASP A 380 20.28 6.51 3.69
N TYR A 381 19.77 7.66 4.12
CA TYR A 381 20.61 8.84 4.35
C TYR A 381 21.68 8.61 5.44
N ARG A 382 21.30 7.96 6.56
CA ARG A 382 22.19 7.80 7.72
C ARG A 382 23.08 6.57 7.65
N TYR A 383 22.58 5.47 7.09
CA TYR A 383 23.24 4.16 7.12
C TYR A 383 23.53 3.61 5.73
N GLY A 384 23.05 4.28 4.68
CA GLY A 384 23.18 3.86 3.30
C GLY A 384 22.16 2.80 2.89
N MET A 385 21.81 2.78 1.60
CA MET A 385 20.95 1.77 1.00
C MET A 385 21.45 0.32 1.23
N GLY A 386 22.76 0.09 1.34
CA GLY A 386 23.32 -1.21 1.70
C GLY A 386 22.83 -1.78 3.05
N ALA A 387 22.45 -0.91 4.01
CA ALA A 387 21.82 -1.36 5.26
C ALA A 387 20.39 -1.87 5.03
N ILE A 388 19.64 -1.22 4.15
CA ILE A 388 18.28 -1.62 3.73
C ILE A 388 18.35 -2.97 2.99
N GLU A 389 19.27 -3.12 2.04
CA GLU A 389 19.46 -4.39 1.31
C GLU A 389 19.86 -5.56 2.23
N LYS A 390 20.71 -5.30 3.23
CA LYS A 390 21.09 -6.30 4.22
C LYS A 390 19.87 -6.71 5.06
N LEU A 391 19.03 -5.74 5.46
CA LEU A 391 17.79 -6.00 6.18
C LEU A 391 16.83 -6.87 5.35
N SER A 392 16.63 -6.53 4.08
CA SER A 392 15.80 -7.33 3.16
C SER A 392 16.32 -8.77 3.00
N ARG A 393 17.65 -8.95 2.92
CA ARG A 393 18.28 -10.28 2.88
C ARG A 393 18.13 -11.05 4.18
N ASP A 394 18.29 -10.40 5.33
CA ASP A 394 18.13 -11.04 6.64
C ASP A 394 16.67 -11.49 6.85
N PHE A 395 15.70 -10.66 6.48
CA PHE A 395 14.28 -11.03 6.49
C PHE A 395 13.94 -12.17 5.53
N ARG A 396 14.68 -12.31 4.41
CA ARG A 396 14.58 -13.45 3.50
C ARG A 396 15.09 -14.74 4.13
N GLY A 397 16.11 -14.70 4.98
CA GLY A 397 16.75 -15.90 5.56
C GLY A 397 15.82 -16.77 6.41
N GLY A 398 14.63 -16.28 6.75
CA GLY A 398 13.68 -17.00 7.60
C GLY A 398 14.11 -17.05 9.07
N ASP A 399 15.23 -16.41 9.41
CA ASP A 399 15.56 -16.14 10.79
C ASP A 399 14.49 -15.18 11.30
N ARG A 400 13.65 -15.69 12.20
CA ARG A 400 12.63 -14.93 12.93
C ARG A 400 13.29 -13.95 13.90
N GLU A 401 14.34 -13.25 13.46
CA GLU A 401 14.86 -12.12 14.21
C GLU A 401 13.72 -11.11 14.30
N ASP A 402 13.34 -10.80 15.54
CA ASP A 402 12.48 -9.65 15.84
C ASP A 402 13.02 -8.47 15.03
N PHE A 403 12.20 -7.81 14.21
CA PHE A 403 12.67 -6.76 13.29
C PHE A 403 13.50 -5.69 14.00
N LYS A 404 13.20 -5.45 15.29
CA LYS A 404 14.01 -4.66 16.21
C LYS A 404 15.48 -5.08 16.17
N ARG A 405 15.77 -6.38 16.39
CA ARG A 405 17.12 -6.94 16.35
C ARG A 405 17.75 -6.82 14.98
N ALA A 406 16.98 -7.05 13.92
CA ALA A 406 17.50 -6.94 12.56
C ALA A 406 17.92 -5.48 12.25
N LEU A 407 17.09 -4.49 12.64
CA LEU A 407 17.43 -3.07 12.56
C LEU A 407 18.64 -2.72 13.41
N GLU A 408 18.71 -3.20 14.65
CA GLU A 408 19.86 -2.97 15.55
C GLU A 408 21.17 -3.55 14.98
N LYS A 409 21.10 -4.73 14.36
CA LYS A 409 22.22 -5.42 13.73
C LYS A 409 22.72 -4.72 12.46
N VAL A 410 21.83 -4.19 11.62
CA VAL A 410 22.25 -3.48 10.39
C VAL A 410 22.70 -2.05 10.66
N THR A 411 22.16 -1.39 11.68
CA THR A 411 22.50 0.00 12.02
C THR A 411 23.61 0.13 13.09
N GLY A 412 23.82 -0.91 13.90
CA GLY A 412 24.76 -0.89 15.03
C GLY A 412 24.29 -0.04 16.22
N VAL A 413 23.04 0.45 16.21
CA VAL A 413 22.45 1.25 17.30
C VAL A 413 21.22 0.56 17.86
N SER A 414 20.89 0.81 19.13
CA SER A 414 19.64 0.31 19.71
C SER A 414 18.42 0.87 18.96
N PHE A 415 17.32 0.13 18.90
CA PHE A 415 16.13 0.56 18.18
C PHE A 415 15.54 1.87 18.75
N ASN A 416 15.54 2.04 20.06
CA ASN A 416 15.11 3.29 20.70
C ASN A 416 15.99 4.46 20.27
N GLU A 417 17.30 4.22 20.12
CA GLU A 417 18.21 5.22 19.61
C GLU A 417 17.98 5.56 18.15
N LEU A 418 17.70 4.55 17.32
CA LEU A 418 17.34 4.71 15.93
C LEU A 418 16.10 5.59 15.76
N LEU A 419 15.03 5.30 16.51
CA LEU A 419 13.78 6.07 16.47
C LEU A 419 13.99 7.52 16.94
N GLY A 420 14.72 7.72 18.03
CA GLY A 420 15.01 9.08 18.49
C GLY A 420 15.90 9.87 17.52
N ARG A 421 16.81 9.21 16.78
CA ARG A 421 17.59 9.86 15.69
C ARG A 421 16.71 10.19 14.49
N PHE A 422 15.77 9.32 14.14
CA PHE A 422 14.82 9.58 13.06
C PHE A 422 13.91 10.77 13.38
N ALA A 423 13.36 10.84 14.60
CA ALA A 423 12.57 11.97 15.06
C ALA A 423 13.35 13.29 15.02
N MET A 424 14.62 13.27 15.41
CA MET A 424 15.52 14.42 15.26
C MET A 424 15.73 14.81 13.80
N SER A 425 15.86 13.85 12.88
CA SER A 425 15.94 14.12 11.44
C SER A 425 14.66 14.77 10.90
N ILE A 426 13.46 14.38 11.37
CA ILE A 426 12.20 15.06 11.04
C ILE A 426 12.25 16.51 11.51
N LEU A 427 12.58 16.71 12.79
CA LEU A 427 12.60 18.02 13.43
C LEU A 427 13.58 18.99 12.75
N LEU A 428 14.81 18.52 12.52
CA LEU A 428 15.86 19.31 11.91
C LEU A 428 15.76 19.35 10.37
N LYS A 429 14.79 18.63 9.79
CA LYS A 429 14.64 18.46 8.34
C LYS A 429 15.90 17.90 7.68
N ASP A 430 16.64 17.07 8.42
CA ASP A 430 17.94 16.54 8.03
C ASP A 430 17.80 15.14 7.43
N PHE A 431 17.47 15.12 6.13
CA PHE A 431 17.33 13.92 5.29
C PHE A 431 18.28 13.90 4.07
N GLY A 432 19.28 14.79 4.06
CA GLY A 432 20.32 14.82 3.03
C GLY A 432 19.86 15.24 1.63
N LEU A 433 18.86 16.10 1.51
CA LEU A 433 18.27 16.51 0.23
C LEU A 433 18.54 18.02 0.00
N LYS A 434 19.38 18.36 -0.99
CA LYS A 434 19.60 19.76 -1.40
C LYS A 434 18.45 20.30 -2.27
N GLU A 435 17.77 19.42 -3.01
CA GLU A 435 16.68 19.77 -3.92
C GLU A 435 15.32 19.89 -3.21
N ASP A 436 15.19 19.35 -1.98
CA ASP A 436 13.93 19.31 -1.21
C ASP A 436 13.82 20.31 -0.05
N GLU A 437 14.79 21.21 0.12
CA GLU A 437 14.64 22.31 1.09
C GLU A 437 13.38 23.15 0.83
N ILE A 438 12.86 23.20 -0.39
CA ILE A 438 11.60 23.88 -0.73
C ILE A 438 10.37 23.07 -0.26
N TYR A 439 10.44 21.75 -0.29
CA TYR A 439 9.30 20.85 -0.04
C TYR A 439 9.15 20.48 1.43
N LEU A 440 10.26 20.39 2.17
CA LEU A 440 10.25 20.19 3.63
C LEU A 440 10.10 21.53 4.38
N LYS A 441 10.14 22.69 3.71
CA LYS A 441 10.02 24.02 4.35
C LYS A 441 8.74 24.18 5.16
N ASP A 442 7.67 23.49 4.78
CA ASP A 442 6.37 23.56 5.47
C ASP A 442 6.15 22.46 6.52
N ILE A 443 7.09 21.52 6.64
CA ILE A 443 7.13 20.53 7.73
C ILE A 443 7.44 21.24 9.05
N GLY A 444 6.66 20.97 10.09
CA GLY A 444 6.87 21.52 11.44
C GLY A 444 6.31 22.93 11.67
N ARG A 445 5.54 23.50 10.72
CA ARG A 445 4.75 24.71 11.02
C ARG A 445 3.67 24.41 12.06
N THR A 446 3.05 23.23 11.95
CA THR A 446 2.15 22.69 12.98
C THR A 446 2.93 21.98 14.06
N ARG A 447 2.69 22.26 15.33
CA ARG A 447 3.37 21.60 16.45
C ARG A 447 2.71 21.92 17.79
N LEU A 448 3.00 21.10 18.79
CA LEU A 448 2.66 21.38 20.17
C LEU A 448 3.69 22.35 20.75
N VAL A 449 3.20 23.41 21.37
CA VAL A 449 4.01 24.45 22.01
C VAL A 449 3.61 24.53 23.48
N CYS A 450 4.56 24.32 24.39
CA CYS A 450 4.40 24.55 25.81
C CYS A 450 4.81 26.00 26.13
N LYS A 451 3.88 26.74 26.72
CA LYS A 451 4.05 28.13 27.17
C LYS A 451 3.80 28.21 28.68
N THR A 452 4.14 29.35 29.27
CA THR A 452 3.97 29.65 30.72
C THR A 452 2.61 29.28 31.29
N ASP A 453 1.56 29.43 30.49
CA ASP A 453 0.15 29.25 30.83
C ASP A 453 -0.43 27.90 30.34
N GLY A 454 0.38 27.03 29.74
CA GLY A 454 0.06 25.65 29.39
C GLY A 454 0.45 25.27 27.96
N PHE A 455 -0.15 24.22 27.44
CA PHE A 455 0.13 23.67 26.11
C PHE A 455 -0.79 24.26 25.05
N TYR A 456 -0.26 24.41 23.85
CA TYR A 456 -0.93 24.97 22.68
C TYR A 456 -0.68 24.09 21.46
N LEU A 457 -1.67 23.94 20.58
CA LEU A 457 -1.44 23.47 19.21
C LEU A 457 -1.26 24.69 18.31
N LYS A 458 -0.07 24.86 17.75
CA LYS A 458 0.20 25.82 16.69
C LYS A 458 -0.08 25.14 15.35
N ASP A 459 -0.84 25.78 14.47
CA ASP A 459 -1.14 25.24 13.14
C ASP A 459 -0.11 25.68 12.07
N GLY A 460 -0.29 25.18 10.84
CA GLY A 460 0.59 25.45 9.71
C GLY A 460 0.59 26.91 9.23
N TYR A 461 -0.35 27.72 9.71
CA TYR A 461 -0.61 29.10 9.33
C TYR A 461 -0.25 30.10 10.44
N GLY A 462 0.10 29.60 11.63
CA GLY A 462 0.56 30.39 12.76
C GLY A 462 -0.51 30.66 13.82
N GLU A 463 -1.73 30.14 13.65
CA GLU A 463 -2.78 30.19 14.65
C GLU A 463 -2.47 29.24 15.80
N GLU A 464 -2.86 29.61 17.03
CA GLU A 464 -2.57 28.84 18.24
C GLU A 464 -3.85 28.56 19.03
N LYS A 465 -4.03 27.30 19.44
CA LYS A 465 -5.15 26.87 20.28
C LYS A 465 -4.67 26.33 21.61
N PHE A 466 -5.19 26.87 22.70
CA PHE A 466 -4.91 26.39 24.06
C PHE A 466 -5.48 24.99 24.30
N LEU A 467 -4.66 24.09 24.86
CA LEU A 467 -4.98 22.69 25.16
C LEU A 467 -5.11 22.41 26.66
N GLY A 468 -4.64 23.31 27.53
CA GLY A 468 -4.66 23.12 28.98
C GLY A 468 -3.27 23.03 29.61
N GLN A 469 -3.21 22.80 30.92
CA GLN A 469 -1.96 22.73 31.72
C GLN A 469 -1.30 21.34 31.67
N THR A 470 -2.04 20.33 31.23
CA THR A 470 -1.56 18.97 30.99
C THR A 470 -1.98 18.58 29.59
N CYS A 471 -1.04 18.04 28.80
CA CYS A 471 -1.37 17.42 27.53
C CYS A 471 -1.38 15.91 27.78
N SER A 472 -2.58 15.36 27.94
CA SER A 472 -2.76 13.90 27.86
C SER A 472 -2.76 13.48 26.42
N THR A 473 -2.53 12.20 26.24
CA THR A 473 -2.51 11.60 24.93
C THR A 473 -3.88 11.52 24.27
N ASP A 474 -4.93 11.53 25.08
CA ASP A 474 -6.35 11.46 24.66
C ASP A 474 -7.12 12.78 24.80
N TRP A 475 -6.48 13.96 24.78
CA TRP A 475 -7.18 15.21 25.06
C TRP A 475 -8.09 15.74 23.92
N ILE A 476 -9.41 15.52 24.03
CA ILE A 476 -10.44 16.05 23.09
C ILE A 476 -10.95 17.41 23.61
N GLY A 477 -10.49 18.50 23.02
CA GLY A 477 -11.09 19.83 23.25
C GLY A 477 -12.22 20.13 22.25
N GLU A 478 -13.42 20.46 22.75
CA GLU A 478 -14.55 20.88 21.91
C GLU A 478 -14.15 22.04 20.98
N TRP A 479 -14.33 21.84 19.67
CA TRP A 479 -14.11 22.82 18.60
C TRP A 479 -15.27 23.84 18.47
N GLY A 480 -16.25 23.80 19.39
CA GLY A 480 -17.64 24.14 19.13
C GLY A 480 -18.18 25.45 19.72
N GLN A 481 -17.58 26.61 19.43
CA GLN A 481 -18.38 27.86 19.43
C GLN A 481 -18.87 28.29 18.03
N ALA A 482 -19.00 27.34 17.10
CA ALA A 482 -19.81 27.52 15.89
C ALA A 482 -21.07 26.64 15.97
N ARG A 483 -22.21 27.25 16.30
CA ARG A 483 -23.53 26.61 16.32
C ARG A 483 -23.97 26.25 14.90
N ALA A 484 -24.37 25.01 14.67
CA ALA A 484 -25.38 24.74 13.65
C ALA A 484 -26.78 24.98 14.23
N ARG A 485 -27.78 25.11 13.37
CA ARG A 485 -29.19 25.21 13.78
C ARG A 485 -29.89 23.85 13.63
N GLN A 486 -30.91 23.72 14.50
CA GLN A 486 -31.82 22.62 14.78
C GLN A 486 -32.11 21.65 13.62
N GLY A 487 -31.67 20.40 13.79
CA GLY A 487 -32.02 19.25 12.96
C GLY A 487 -30.94 18.16 12.92
N GLU A 488 -29.67 18.59 13.01
CA GLU A 488 -28.44 17.98 13.59
C GLU A 488 -28.13 16.45 13.54
N PRO A 489 -26.85 16.00 13.50
CA PRO A 489 -25.68 16.70 14.07
C PRO A 489 -24.53 17.05 13.10
N PRO A 490 -23.90 18.22 13.27
CA PRO A 490 -22.62 18.58 12.67
C PRO A 490 -21.47 18.06 13.52
N ALA A 491 -20.41 17.55 12.87
CA ALA A 491 -19.18 17.18 13.53
C ALA A 491 -17.99 17.79 12.77
N ALA A 492 -17.32 18.74 13.42
CA ALA A 492 -15.93 19.08 13.14
C ALA A 492 -15.08 18.21 14.08
N GLY A 493 -14.35 17.27 13.50
CA GLY A 493 -13.62 16.22 14.21
C GLY A 493 -13.72 14.91 13.42
N ASP A 494 -12.64 14.14 13.40
CA ASP A 494 -12.79 12.72 13.10
C ASP A 494 -13.66 12.13 14.21
N ASN A 495 -14.63 11.28 13.90
CA ASN A 495 -15.53 10.67 14.89
C ASN A 495 -14.80 9.58 15.72
N THR A 496 -13.51 9.75 15.98
CA THR A 496 -12.77 8.92 16.92
C THR A 496 -13.04 9.42 18.34
N PRO A 497 -13.52 8.55 19.26
CA PRO A 497 -13.79 8.90 20.65
C PRO A 497 -12.52 9.14 21.50
N CYS A 498 -11.35 9.21 20.86
CA CYS A 498 -10.05 9.44 21.47
C CYS A 498 -9.47 10.69 20.82
N ALA A 499 -8.76 11.53 21.59
CA ALA A 499 -7.91 12.50 20.95
C ALA A 499 -6.55 11.88 20.68
N ASP A 500 -5.91 12.33 19.61
CA ASP A 500 -4.70 11.71 19.11
C ASP A 500 -3.50 12.62 19.43
N VAL A 501 -3.03 12.58 20.68
CA VAL A 501 -1.75 13.18 21.10
C VAL A 501 -0.95 12.25 22.03
N ALA A 502 -1.11 10.93 21.98
CA ALA A 502 -0.03 9.93 22.24
C ALA A 502 0.62 9.64 20.93
N GLY A 503 1.94 9.36 20.87
CA GLY A 503 2.69 8.14 21.22
C GLY A 503 3.47 7.49 20.08
N TRP A 504 4.24 8.25 19.29
CA TRP A 504 5.06 7.73 18.20
C TRP A 504 6.09 6.84 18.85
N ALA A 505 6.72 6.05 18.00
CA ALA A 505 8.11 5.76 18.25
C ALA A 505 8.88 6.97 18.80
N THR A 506 8.50 8.25 18.55
CA THR A 506 8.90 9.49 19.28
C THR A 506 7.98 10.73 19.06
N ASP A 507 7.23 11.24 20.05
CA ASP A 507 6.42 12.51 19.99
C ASP A 507 7.29 13.76 20.08
N PHE A 508 6.73 14.94 19.82
CA PHE A 508 7.47 16.20 19.82
C PHE A 508 6.70 17.38 20.45
N TYR A 509 7.38 18.10 21.37
CA TYR A 509 6.87 19.32 22.00
C TYR A 509 7.93 20.42 21.99
N GLU A 510 7.59 21.61 21.52
CA GLU A 510 8.43 22.81 21.62
C GLU A 510 8.11 23.56 22.91
N VAL A 511 9.09 23.85 23.76
CA VAL A 511 8.90 24.72 24.92
C VAL A 511 9.33 26.13 24.54
N GLU A 512 8.41 27.09 24.71
CA GLU A 512 8.68 28.50 24.49
C GLU A 512 9.69 28.98 25.56
N VAL A 513 10.86 29.43 25.09
CA VAL A 513 11.87 30.03 25.95
C VAL A 513 11.73 31.54 25.87
N LYS A 514 11.28 32.19 26.96
CA LYS A 514 11.39 33.65 27.10
C LYS A 514 12.58 33.98 27.98
N GLU A 515 13.41 34.93 27.55
CA GLU A 515 14.66 35.31 28.23
C GLU A 515 14.44 35.77 29.68
N THR A 516 13.23 36.22 30.01
CA THR A 516 12.88 36.80 31.32
C THR A 516 12.10 35.86 32.24
N SER A 517 11.65 34.69 31.76
CA SER A 517 10.89 33.72 32.55
C SER A 517 11.77 32.57 33.01
N GLY A 518 11.54 32.07 34.23
CA GLY A 518 12.17 30.83 34.69
C GLY A 518 11.78 29.64 33.81
N LEU A 519 12.72 28.74 33.57
CA LEU A 519 12.48 27.55 32.75
C LEU A 519 11.68 26.50 33.53
N PRO A 520 10.80 25.74 32.86
CA PRO A 520 9.90 24.84 33.55
C PRO A 520 10.62 23.60 34.09
N TRP A 521 10.00 22.97 35.09
CA TRP A 521 10.16 21.55 35.31
C TRP A 521 9.39 20.79 34.23
N ILE A 522 10.05 19.84 33.59
CA ILE A 522 9.46 19.01 32.52
C ILE A 522 9.40 17.58 33.02
N GLY A 523 8.26 16.93 32.86
CA GLY A 523 8.11 15.51 33.15
C GLY A 523 7.16 14.80 32.20
N VAL A 524 7.35 13.48 32.14
CA VAL A 524 6.56 12.55 31.36
C VAL A 524 6.01 11.49 32.31
N ARG A 525 4.69 11.33 32.31
CA ARG A 525 3.98 10.28 33.06
C ARG A 525 3.54 9.19 32.11
N HIS A 526 3.94 7.95 32.33
CA HIS A 526 3.38 6.82 31.59
C HIS A 526 2.09 6.39 32.28
N LEU A 527 0.96 6.41 31.56
CA LEU A 527 -0.34 6.02 32.10
C LEU A 527 -0.52 4.50 31.99
N GLU A 528 -0.78 3.99 30.78
CA GLU A 528 -1.06 2.58 30.47
C GLU A 528 -0.51 2.19 29.07
N GLY A 529 -0.58 0.92 28.68
CA GLY A 529 -0.07 0.40 27.40
C GLY A 529 1.47 0.28 27.32
N GLY A 530 1.99 -0.55 26.40
CA GLY A 530 3.44 -0.73 26.17
C GLY A 530 4.28 -1.30 27.31
N ARG A 531 5.55 -1.64 27.02
CA ARG A 531 6.53 -2.15 28.01
C ARG A 531 7.51 -1.08 28.54
N GLY A 532 7.51 0.13 27.97
CA GLY A 532 8.27 1.28 28.49
C GLY A 532 8.30 2.48 27.53
N LEU A 533 8.42 3.68 28.09
CA LEU A 533 8.63 4.94 27.37
C LEU A 533 10.03 5.48 27.66
N ASP A 534 10.68 6.04 26.65
CA ASP A 534 11.87 6.88 26.81
C ASP A 534 11.48 8.32 26.48
N ALA A 535 12.16 9.32 27.04
CA ALA A 535 12.04 10.70 26.60
C ALA A 535 13.42 11.36 26.47
N ARG A 536 13.54 12.30 25.53
CA ARG A 536 14.75 13.10 25.31
C ARG A 536 14.37 14.57 25.29
N VAL A 537 15.03 15.36 26.11
CA VAL A 537 14.91 16.82 26.04
C VAL A 537 16.12 17.35 25.30
N VAL A 538 15.88 18.03 24.18
CA VAL A 538 16.88 18.59 23.29
C VAL A 538 16.83 20.10 23.40
N LEU A 539 17.92 20.68 23.91
CA LEU A 539 18.06 22.12 24.06
C LEU A 539 18.91 22.63 22.90
N VAL A 540 18.38 23.58 22.14
CA VAL A 540 19.05 24.21 21.01
C VAL A 540 19.55 25.56 21.46
N SER A 541 20.86 25.78 21.42
CA SER A 541 21.47 27.07 21.69
C SER A 541 21.27 28.04 20.53
N LYS A 542 21.33 29.35 20.79
CA LYS A 542 21.32 30.39 19.73
C LYS A 542 22.47 30.27 18.72
N GLY A 543 23.53 29.55 19.07
CA GLY A 543 24.65 29.22 18.17
C GLY A 543 24.45 27.94 17.36
N GLY A 544 23.27 27.29 17.44
CA GLY A 544 22.94 26.05 16.71
C GLY A 544 23.53 24.76 17.31
N SER A 545 24.19 24.83 18.47
CA SER A 545 24.66 23.65 19.20
C SER A 545 23.54 23.01 20.04
N PHE A 546 23.63 21.70 20.26
CA PHE A 546 22.62 20.90 20.97
C PHE A 546 23.13 20.36 22.31
N LEU A 547 22.26 20.37 23.31
CA LEU A 547 22.40 19.60 24.55
C LEU A 547 21.23 18.63 24.68
N ILE A 548 21.51 17.38 25.06
CA ILE A 548 20.48 16.34 25.14
C ILE A 548 20.44 15.76 26.56
N LYS A 549 19.25 15.73 27.15
CA LYS A 549 18.96 15.04 28.42
C LYS A 549 18.03 13.87 28.17
N ASN A 550 18.49 12.66 28.44
CA ASN A 550 17.66 11.46 28.36
C ASN A 550 16.93 11.17 29.69
N ILE A 551 15.69 10.75 29.58
CA ILE A 551 14.83 10.19 30.63
C ILE A 551 14.45 8.79 30.14
N LEU A 552 15.15 7.74 30.60
CA LEU A 552 15.01 6.39 30.03
C LEU A 552 14.19 5.47 30.94
N GLY A 553 13.45 4.54 30.35
CA GLY A 553 12.77 3.46 31.07
C GLY A 553 11.66 3.95 31.98
N ILE A 554 10.85 4.89 31.52
CA ILE A 554 9.64 5.35 32.19
C ILE A 554 8.65 4.18 32.18
N ARG A 555 8.30 3.69 33.36
CA ARG A 555 7.43 2.52 33.56
C ARG A 555 5.96 2.95 33.66
N PRO A 556 5.00 2.08 33.30
CA PRO A 556 3.58 2.35 33.51
C PRO A 556 3.29 2.80 34.95
N GLY A 557 2.52 3.86 35.10
CA GLY A 557 2.20 4.52 36.37
C GLY A 557 3.30 5.44 36.95
N ALA A 558 4.48 5.53 36.33
CA ALA A 558 5.57 6.37 36.81
C ALA A 558 5.57 7.77 36.17
N LEU A 559 5.87 8.79 36.96
CA LEU A 559 6.22 10.13 36.50
C LEU A 559 7.73 10.32 36.65
N GLN A 560 8.41 10.62 35.54
CA GLN A 560 9.82 11.00 35.55
C GLN A 560 10.00 12.38 34.91
N GLY A 561 10.86 13.21 35.49
CA GLY A 561 11.09 14.55 34.98
C GLY A 561 12.26 15.23 35.67
N PHE A 562 12.59 16.44 35.23
CA PHE A 562 13.67 17.23 35.77
C PHE A 562 13.43 18.73 35.61
N SER A 563 14.12 19.53 36.41
CA SER A 563 14.12 20.99 36.25
C SER A 563 15.06 21.37 35.11
N LEU A 564 14.50 21.95 34.04
CA LEU A 564 15.27 22.43 32.91
C LEU A 564 16.25 23.52 33.32
N GLN A 565 15.82 24.41 34.23
CA GLN A 565 16.63 25.45 34.84
C GLN A 565 17.89 24.86 35.50
N LYS A 566 17.73 23.91 36.43
CA LYS A 566 18.86 23.28 37.12
C LYS A 566 19.79 22.52 36.17
N PHE A 567 19.22 21.93 35.11
CA PHE A 567 20.01 21.22 34.11
C PHE A 567 20.91 22.17 33.32
N LEU A 568 20.41 23.34 32.89
CA LEU A 568 21.22 24.35 32.21
C LEU A 568 22.29 24.97 33.11
N GLU A 569 21.93 25.31 34.34
CA GLU A 569 22.87 25.87 35.31
C GLU A 569 24.04 24.93 35.56
N ALA A 570 23.79 23.62 35.61
CA ALA A 570 24.82 22.60 35.72
C ALA A 570 25.75 22.51 34.48
N GLN A 571 25.31 23.02 33.33
CA GLN A 571 26.13 23.17 32.11
C GLN A 571 26.76 24.56 31.99
N GLY A 572 26.58 25.45 32.97
CA GLY A 572 27.06 26.83 32.92
C GLY A 572 26.31 27.72 31.92
N LEU A 573 25.06 27.37 31.59
CA LEU A 573 24.21 28.08 30.64
C LEU A 573 22.97 28.68 31.32
N THR A 574 22.35 29.63 30.63
CA THR A 574 21.12 30.32 31.04
C THR A 574 20.03 30.16 29.98
N ALA A 575 18.79 30.53 30.33
CA ALA A 575 17.68 30.56 29.37
C ALA A 575 17.98 31.48 28.16
N ALA A 576 18.76 32.55 28.36
CA ALA A 576 19.12 33.49 27.30
C ALA A 576 20.05 32.88 26.24
N ASP A 577 20.73 31.77 26.55
CA ASP A 577 21.61 31.06 25.62
C ASP A 577 20.85 30.12 24.69
N LEU A 578 19.57 29.86 24.99
CA LEU A 578 18.73 28.96 24.24
C LEU A 578 17.93 29.68 23.16
N GLU A 579 17.83 29.02 22.01
CA GLU A 579 16.87 29.37 20.96
C GLU A 579 15.55 28.63 21.21
N LYS A 580 15.63 27.31 21.43
CA LYS A 580 14.46 26.42 21.53
C LYS A 580 14.75 25.23 22.43
N VAL A 581 13.69 24.65 22.97
CA VAL A 581 13.75 23.41 23.74
C VAL A 581 12.71 22.46 23.18
N TYR A 582 13.10 21.22 23.00
CA TYR A 582 12.28 20.18 22.41
C TYR A 582 12.18 19.00 23.36
N ILE A 583 11.00 18.43 23.51
CA ILE A 583 10.77 17.19 24.25
C ILE A 583 10.35 16.14 23.25
N LEU A 584 11.09 15.03 23.25
CA LEU A 584 10.88 13.89 22.39
C LEU A 584 10.44 12.68 23.22
N VAL A 585 9.25 12.11 23.03
CA VAL A 585 8.78 10.96 23.84
C VAL A 585 8.67 9.70 22.99
N THR A 586 9.55 8.74 23.20
CA THR A 586 9.73 7.53 22.41
C THR A 586 8.99 6.33 23.00
N ASN A 587 8.00 5.80 22.28
CA ASN A 587 7.47 4.46 22.55
C ASN A 587 8.53 3.40 22.21
N THR A 588 9.03 2.72 23.26
CA THR A 588 10.08 1.70 23.10
C THR A 588 9.53 0.33 22.74
N ASP A 589 8.20 0.16 22.81
CA ASP A 589 7.49 -1.02 22.32
C ASP A 589 6.95 -0.77 20.91
N ALA A 590 7.60 -1.41 19.95
CA ALA A 590 7.30 -1.22 18.54
C ALA A 590 6.00 -1.90 18.08
N LYS A 591 5.32 -2.67 18.95
CA LYS A 591 4.14 -3.49 18.63
C LYS A 591 2.86 -3.07 19.36
N THR A 592 2.95 -2.19 20.35
CA THR A 592 1.81 -1.77 21.16
C THR A 592 1.86 -0.27 21.38
N SER A 593 0.71 0.39 21.29
CA SER A 593 0.58 1.79 21.70
C SER A 593 0.91 1.97 23.20
N SER A 594 1.23 3.21 23.58
CA SER A 594 1.52 3.61 24.96
C SER A 594 0.88 4.97 25.25
N ASP A 595 0.11 5.05 26.33
CA ASP A 595 -0.58 6.26 26.76
C ASP A 595 0.24 6.99 27.81
N TYR A 596 0.31 8.31 27.73
CA TYR A 596 1.19 9.09 28.60
C TYR A 596 0.67 10.52 28.83
N GLU A 597 1.37 11.31 29.64
CA GLU A 597 1.09 12.73 29.80
C GLU A 597 2.40 13.51 29.84
N ILE A 598 2.41 14.70 29.26
CA ILE A 598 3.48 15.67 29.50
C ILE A 598 3.02 16.71 30.50
N LEU A 599 3.87 16.93 31.49
CA LEU A 599 3.70 17.95 32.51
C LEU A 599 4.81 18.98 32.36
N ALA A 600 4.42 20.25 32.37
CA ALA A 600 5.33 21.38 32.44
C ALA A 600 4.88 22.31 33.56
N HIS A 601 5.78 22.61 34.49
CA HIS A 601 5.52 23.51 35.61
C HIS A 601 6.52 24.66 35.59
N PHE A 602 6.04 25.85 35.25
CA PHE A 602 6.84 27.06 35.32
C PHE A 602 6.89 27.57 36.77
N PRO A 603 8.07 28.03 37.24
CA PRO A 603 8.25 28.57 38.58
C PRO A 603 7.50 29.88 38.84
#